data_AF-A0A6V8CGD8-F1
#
_entry.id   AF-A0A6V8CGD8-F1
#
_cell.length_a   1.000
_cell.length_b   1.000
_cell.length_c   1.000
_cell.angle_alpha   90.00
_cell.angle_beta   90.00
_cell.angle_gamma   90.00
#
_symmetry.space_group_name_H-M   'P 1'
#
loop_
_entity.id
_entity.type
_entity.pdbx_description
1 polymer ?
#
loop_
_entity_poly.entity_id
_entity_poly.type
_entity_poly.pdbx_seq_one_letter_code
_entity_poly.pdbx_strand_id
1 'polypeptide(L)' 'VDTGMQEDIRNSNPNKFPSHAQFVDFFQTGALSSSDDVATKLMHLVTEHTMNQSGSRYDVRDL' A
#
# COMPACT_ATOMS: atom_id res chain seq x y z
N VAL A 1 0.00 -2.46 1.89
CA VAL A 1 0.42 -3.54 0.98
C VAL A 1 1.54 -4.29 1.64
N ASP A 2 1.46 -5.61 1.72
CA ASP A 2 2.52 -6.42 2.32
C ASP A 2 3.65 -6.62 1.31
N THR A 3 4.73 -5.86 1.49
CA THR A 3 5.91 -5.82 0.62
C THR A 3 7.18 -5.85 1.47
N GLY A 4 8.33 -6.08 0.84
CA GLY A 4 9.63 -6.02 1.52
C GLY A 4 9.90 -4.68 2.22
N MET A 5 9.48 -3.55 1.63
CA MET A 5 9.56 -2.25 2.29
C MET A 5 8.74 -2.20 3.59
N GLN A 6 7.55 -2.81 3.61
CA GLN A 6 6.72 -2.86 4.81
C GLN A 6 7.40 -3.71 5.88
N GLU A 7 7.98 -4.84 5.51
CA GLU A 7 8.79 -5.68 6.39
C GLU A 7 9.98 -4.91 6.99
N ASP A 8 10.74 -4.18 6.17
CA ASP A 8 11.86 -3.35 6.63
C ASP A 8 11.42 -2.31 7.65
N ILE A 9 10.25 -1.69 7.45
CA ILE A 9 9.68 -0.74 8.42
C ILE A 9 9.35 -1.44 9.75
N ARG A 10 8.76 -2.65 9.72
CA ARG A 10 8.46 -3.43 10.94
C ARG A 10 9.73 -3.89 11.67
N ASN A 11 10.83 -4.08 10.94
CA ASN A 11 12.13 -4.46 11.49
C ASN A 11 12.99 -3.25 11.91
N SER A 12 12.52 -2.02 11.67
CA SER A 12 13.25 -0.79 12.05
C SER A 12 13.24 -0.54 13.57
N ASN A 13 14.12 0.35 14.04
CA ASN A 13 14.21 0.70 15.46
C ASN A 13 12.96 1.50 15.91
N PRO A 14 12.14 0.98 16.83
CA PRO A 14 10.91 1.65 17.28
C PRO A 14 11.16 3.01 17.93
N ASN A 15 12.30 3.18 18.61
CA ASN A 15 12.66 4.44 19.27
C ASN A 15 13.03 5.56 18.27
N LYS A 16 13.29 5.21 17.01
CA LYS A 16 13.61 6.16 15.93
C LYS A 16 12.44 6.35 14.96
N PHE A 17 11.37 5.57 15.10
CA PHE A 17 10.23 5.59 14.19
C PHE A 17 8.91 5.56 14.99
N PRO A 18 8.36 6.73 15.36
CA PRO A 18 7.20 6.82 16.27
C PRO A 18 5.96 6.05 15.82
N SER A 19 5.77 5.85 14.51
CA SER A 19 4.65 5.09 13.95
C SER A 19 4.92 3.59 13.82
N HIS A 20 6.08 3.08 14.24
CA HIS A 20 6.47 1.66 14.16
C HIS A 20 5.36 0.71 14.62
N ALA A 21 4.77 0.99 15.78
CA ALA A 21 3.70 0.18 16.35
C ALA A 21 2.49 0.02 15.42
N GLN A 22 2.13 1.07 14.66
CA GLN A 22 1.03 0.98 13.68
C GLN A 22 1.37 0.05 12.52
N PHE A 23 2.61 0.08 12.03
CA PHE A 23 3.05 -0.81 10.95
C PHE A 23 3.12 -2.27 11.37
N VAL A 24 3.42 -2.54 12.65
CA VAL A 24 3.34 -3.90 13.22
C VAL A 24 1.87 -4.33 13.32
N ASP A 25 1.01 -3.45 13.83
CA ASP A 25 -0.42 -3.73 14.00
C ASP A 25 -1.10 -4.05 12.66
N PHE A 26 -0.82 -3.29 11.59
CA PHE A 26 -1.37 -3.57 10.26
C PHE A 26 -1.04 -4.99 9.76
N PHE A 27 0.16 -5.49 10.06
CA PHE A 27 0.54 -6.85 9.69
C PHE A 27 -0.17 -7.89 10.58
N GLN A 28 -0.16 -7.70 11.90
CA GLN A 28 -0.74 -8.66 12.85
C GLN A 28 -2.26 -8.80 12.71
N THR A 29 -2.95 -7.72 12.35
CA THR A 29 -4.40 -7.70 12.14
C THR A 29 -4.82 -8.15 10.73
N GLY A 30 -3.86 -8.40 9.82
CA GLY A 30 -4.15 -8.75 8.43
C GLY A 30 -4.72 -7.57 7.62
N ALA A 31 -4.47 -6.32 8.02
CA ALA A 31 -4.97 -5.12 7.36
C ALA A 31 -4.21 -4.75 6.06
N LEU A 32 -3.18 -5.50 5.70
CA LEU A 32 -2.38 -5.28 4.50
C LEU A 32 -2.96 -6.04 3.31
N SER A 33 -3.19 -5.33 2.20
CA SER A 33 -3.48 -5.97 0.92
C SER A 33 -2.27 -6.72 0.37
N SER A 34 -2.51 -7.82 -0.36
CA SER A 34 -1.46 -8.50 -1.11
C SER A 34 -0.99 -7.66 -2.30
N SER A 35 0.23 -7.90 -2.78
CA SER A 35 0.75 -7.19 -3.96
C SER A 35 -0.06 -7.50 -5.22
N ASP A 36 -0.56 -8.73 -5.36
CA ASP A 36 -1.35 -9.18 -6.51
C ASP A 36 -2.72 -8.49 -6.56
N ASP A 37 -3.38 -8.33 -5.41
CA ASP A 37 -4.66 -7.61 -5.33
C ASP A 37 -4.48 -6.15 -5.78
N VAL A 38 -3.39 -5.51 -5.34
CA VAL A 38 -3.09 -4.13 -5.70
C VAL A 38 -2.73 -4.01 -7.18
N ALA A 39 -1.95 -4.94 -7.72
CA ALA A 39 -1.61 -4.96 -9.15
C ALA A 39 -2.86 -5.09 -10.03
N THR A 40 -3.80 -5.94 -9.63
CA THR A 40 -5.08 -6.12 -10.33
C THR A 40 -5.87 -4.82 -10.39
N LYS A 41 -5.98 -4.10 -9.25
CA LYS A 41 -6.65 -2.79 -9.19
C LYS A 41 -5.96 -1.72 -10.04
N LEU A 42 -4.63 -1.68 -9.99
CA LEU A 42 -3.84 -0.73 -10.79
C LEU A 42 -3.96 -0.99 -12.29
N MET A 43 -4.09 -2.25 -12.71
CA MET A 43 -4.19 -2.62 -14.12
C MET A 43 -5.34 -1.88 -14.80
N HIS A 44 -6.51 -1.83 -14.16
CA HIS A 44 -7.68 -1.14 -14.68
C HIS A 44 -7.42 0.36 -14.92
N LEU A 45 -6.66 1.03 -14.05
CA LEU A 45 -6.28 2.42 -14.26
C LEU A 45 -5.37 2.58 -15.47
N VAL A 46 -4.42 1.68 -15.65
CA VAL A 46 -3.43 1.77 -16.73
C VAL A 46 -4.04 1.45 -18.09
N THR A 47 -4.99 0.52 -18.15
CA THR A 47 -5.57 0.04 -19.43
C THR A 47 -6.83 0.77 -19.85
N GLU A 48 -7.60 1.33 -18.92
CA GLU A 48 -8.92 1.89 -19.22
C GLU A 48 -9.03 3.41 -19.05
N HIS A 49 -8.07 4.05 -18.37
CA HIS A 49 -8.12 5.51 -18.24
C HIS A 49 -7.84 6.24 -19.55
N THR A 50 -8.58 7.34 -19.70
CA THR A 50 -8.45 8.27 -20.81
C THR A 50 -7.59 9.47 -20.42
N MET A 51 -7.15 10.25 -21.42
CA MET A 51 -6.39 11.49 -21.19
C MET A 51 -7.11 12.50 -20.29
N ASN A 52 -8.45 12.47 -20.25
CA ASN A 52 -9.25 13.36 -19.40
C ASN A 52 -9.06 13.08 -17.90
N GLN A 53 -8.57 11.89 -17.54
CA GLN A 53 -8.30 11.46 -16.15
C GLN A 53 -6.81 11.57 -15.80
N SER A 54 -5.98 12.10 -16.70
CA SER A 54 -4.55 12.26 -16.47
C SER A 54 -4.26 13.30 -15.39
N GLY A 55 -3.32 13.00 -14.50
CA GLY A 55 -2.94 13.86 -13.37
C GLY A 55 -3.81 13.68 -12.12
N SER A 56 -4.84 12.83 -12.17
CA SER A 56 -5.63 12.47 -10.99
C SER A 56 -4.83 11.61 -10.01
N ARG A 57 -5.09 11.79 -8.72
CA ARG A 57 -4.55 10.97 -7.63
C ARG A 57 -5.61 9.98 -7.19
N TYR A 58 -5.22 8.71 -7.10
CA TYR A 58 -6.08 7.62 -6.64
C TYR A 58 -5.48 6.96 -5.39
N ASP A 59 -6.36 6.48 -4.51
CA ASP A 59 -6.00 5.65 -3.36
C ASP A 59 -6.45 4.22 -3.64
N VAL A 60 -5.56 3.24 -3.46
CA VAL A 60 -5.83 1.81 -3.74
C VAL A 60 -7.01 1.25 -2.95
N ARG A 61 -7.37 1.87 -1.83
CA ARG A 61 -8.55 1.49 -1.03
C ARG A 61 -9.86 1.87 -1.73
N ASP A 62 -9.82 2.92 -2.55
CA ASP A 62 -10.96 3.48 -3.28
C ASP A 62 -10.97 3.05 -4.76
N LEU A 63 -10.05 2.16 -5.16
CA LEU A 63 -9.96 1.53 -6.47
C LEU A 63 -10.75 0.22 -6.55
#